data_AF-A0A0C2B9R7-F1
#
_entry.id   AF-A0A0C2B9R7-F1
#
_cell.length_a   1.000
_cell.length_b   1.000
_cell.length_c   1.000
_cell.angle_alpha   90.00
_cell.angle_beta   90.00
_cell.angle_gamma   90.00
#
_symmetry.space_group_name_H-M   'P 1'
#
loop_
_entity.id
_entity.type
_entity.pdbx_description
1 polymer ?
#
loop_
_entity_poly.entity_id
_entity_poly.type
_entity_poly.pdbx_seq_one_letter_code
_entity_poly.pdbx_strand_id
1 'polypeptide(L)'
;MSQHTQPPQYPQSPDQFPAPDMPGAPVRQARNGLGVASLILGIIGALSGIVPFLFWLAGTLGLLALILGLVGRSRAKRGDATNKGVAVTGAILGVLGLILSVVGVILTFMFVGDVVKDVAKSSTPKQGPVGKPLAAGDTAVYDDGLSVTVSAPKKYSPSDTAVGHTAGNVAYQVTVTLENTGKKKADTTLFTTDARAGAKGTKAEEIIDGKVGGSPSGHILPGKTVTVTLAYDTPPASKTLDVSVSPDILHDEIEWDLKL
;
A
#
# COMPACT_ATOMS: atom_id res chain seq x y z
N MET A 1 -114.02 -13.74 -31.89
CA MET A 1 -114.09 -12.97 -30.63
C MET A 1 -112.69 -12.98 -30.02
N SER A 2 -111.91 -11.94 -30.30
CA SER A 2 -110.52 -11.82 -29.85
C SER A 2 -110.49 -10.83 -28.70
N GLN A 3 -110.35 -11.33 -27.48
CA GLN A 3 -110.18 -10.53 -26.27
C GLN A 3 -108.70 -10.13 -26.15
N HIS A 4 -108.44 -8.82 -26.12
CA HIS A 4 -107.12 -8.26 -25.80
C HIS A 4 -106.96 -8.19 -24.27
N THR A 5 -105.96 -8.88 -23.73
CA THR A 5 -105.57 -8.78 -22.33
C THR A 5 -104.54 -7.65 -22.14
N GLN A 6 -104.87 -6.71 -21.26
CA GLN A 6 -103.94 -5.65 -20.82
C GLN A 6 -102.84 -6.22 -19.92
N PRO A 7 -101.58 -5.74 -20.03
CA PRO A 7 -100.52 -6.08 -19.09
C PRO A 7 -100.62 -5.29 -17.78
N PRO A 8 -100.20 -5.88 -16.64
CA PRO A 8 -100.29 -5.27 -15.30
C PRO A 8 -99.26 -4.14 -15.10
N GLN A 9 -99.68 -3.07 -14.39
CA GLN A 9 -98.79 -2.00 -13.93
C GLN A 9 -98.12 -2.33 -12.60
N TYR A 10 -96.82 -2.10 -12.51
CA TYR A 10 -96.01 -2.28 -11.31
C TYR A 10 -95.83 -0.96 -10.53
N PRO A 11 -95.69 -0.98 -9.18
CA PRO A 11 -95.48 0.22 -8.37
C PRO A 11 -94.10 0.84 -8.60
N GLN A 12 -94.05 2.17 -8.70
CA GLN A 12 -92.83 2.96 -8.79
C GLN A 12 -92.16 3.07 -7.40
N SER A 13 -90.83 2.92 -7.34
CA SER A 13 -90.03 3.07 -6.12
C SER A 13 -89.66 4.54 -5.88
N PRO A 14 -89.49 5.01 -4.62
CA PRO A 14 -89.19 6.43 -4.35
C PRO A 14 -87.75 6.79 -4.73
N ASP A 15 -87.58 7.97 -5.34
CA ASP A 15 -86.28 8.54 -5.71
C ASP A 15 -85.33 8.70 -4.50
N GLN A 16 -84.16 8.06 -4.56
CA GLN A 16 -83.06 8.29 -3.63
C GLN A 16 -82.21 9.47 -4.11
N PHE A 17 -82.16 10.55 -3.33
CA PHE A 17 -81.29 11.70 -3.61
C PHE A 17 -79.80 11.33 -3.39
N PRO A 18 -78.86 11.77 -4.26
CA PRO A 18 -77.43 11.56 -4.04
C PRO A 18 -76.92 12.36 -2.83
N ALA A 19 -76.14 11.73 -1.96
CA ALA A 19 -75.49 12.40 -0.84
C ALA A 19 -74.26 13.21 -1.32
N PRO A 20 -73.93 14.36 -0.69
CA PRO A 20 -72.79 15.20 -1.11
C PRO A 20 -71.44 14.52 -0.86
N ASP A 21 -70.54 14.56 -1.83
CA ASP A 21 -69.15 14.09 -1.70
C ASP A 21 -68.39 14.96 -0.68
N MET A 22 -67.99 14.37 0.46
CA MET A 22 -67.11 15.01 1.43
C MET A 22 -65.65 14.91 0.99
N PRO A 23 -64.85 16.00 1.06
CA PRO A 23 -63.42 15.94 0.78
C PRO A 23 -62.72 14.98 1.74
N GLY A 24 -62.09 13.93 1.20
CA GLY A 24 -61.31 12.98 1.99
C GLY A 24 -60.16 13.65 2.74
N ALA A 25 -59.93 13.26 3.99
CA ALA A 25 -58.82 13.76 4.78
C ALA A 25 -57.46 13.47 4.10
N PRO A 26 -56.47 14.38 4.16
CA PRO A 26 -55.20 14.18 3.48
C PRO A 26 -54.46 12.96 4.04
N VAL A 27 -54.11 12.02 3.15
CA VAL A 27 -53.31 10.83 3.50
C VAL A 27 -51.87 11.27 3.79
N ARG A 28 -51.45 11.22 5.06
CA ARG A 28 -50.07 11.55 5.45
C ARG A 28 -49.12 10.45 4.97
N GLN A 29 -48.24 10.77 4.02
CA GLN A 29 -47.24 9.82 3.51
C GLN A 29 -46.23 9.43 4.61
N ALA A 30 -45.97 8.12 4.74
CA ALA A 30 -45.03 7.58 5.72
C ALA A 30 -43.58 7.95 5.38
N ARG A 31 -42.82 8.46 6.35
CA ARG A 31 -41.45 8.98 6.17
C ARG A 31 -40.37 7.90 6.32
N ASN A 32 -40.44 6.87 5.47
CA ASN A 32 -39.62 5.64 5.56
C ASN A 32 -38.17 5.76 5.03
N GLY A 33 -37.82 6.84 4.34
CA GLY A 33 -36.54 6.98 3.62
C GLY A 33 -35.28 6.76 4.48
N LEU A 34 -35.27 7.24 5.72
CA LEU A 34 -34.10 7.07 6.62
C LEU A 34 -33.86 5.61 6.99
N GLY A 35 -34.92 4.82 7.19
CA GLY A 35 -34.79 3.40 7.49
C GLY A 35 -34.21 2.62 6.31
N VAL A 36 -34.67 2.92 5.09
CA VAL A 36 -34.16 2.28 3.87
C VAL A 36 -32.71 2.67 3.60
N ALA A 37 -32.37 3.96 3.70
CA ALA A 37 -31.00 4.43 3.55
C ALA A 37 -30.05 3.77 4.56
N SER A 38 -30.47 3.67 5.82
CA SER A 38 -29.73 2.95 6.87
C SER A 38 -29.46 1.48 6.49
N LEU A 39 -30.47 0.78 5.95
CA LEU A 39 -30.32 -0.61 5.54
C LEU A 39 -29.30 -0.76 4.40
N ILE A 40 -29.41 0.05 3.35
CA ILE A 40 -28.52 -0.02 2.19
C ILE A 40 -27.07 0.26 2.62
N LEU A 41 -26.84 1.35 3.37
CA LEU A 41 -25.51 1.70 3.85
C LEU A 41 -24.94 0.65 4.82
N GLY A 42 -25.79 0.04 5.65
CA GLY A 42 -25.39 -1.03 6.55
C GLY A 42 -24.92 -2.27 5.79
N ILE A 43 -25.63 -2.67 4.74
CA ILE A 43 -25.25 -3.81 3.88
C ILE A 43 -23.92 -3.53 3.18
N ILE A 44 -23.81 -2.38 2.50
CA ILE A 44 -22.58 -2.01 1.78
C ILE A 44 -21.41 -1.91 2.76
N GLY A 45 -21.61 -1.28 3.92
CA GLY A 45 -20.59 -1.17 4.96
C GLY A 45 -20.13 -2.52 5.49
N ALA A 46 -21.07 -3.42 5.81
CA ALA A 46 -20.73 -4.77 6.30
C ALA A 46 -19.96 -5.59 5.25
N LEU A 47 -20.40 -5.58 3.99
CA LEU A 47 -19.70 -6.28 2.90
C LEU A 47 -18.31 -5.67 2.64
N SER A 48 -18.19 -4.34 2.69
CA SER A 48 -16.88 -3.66 2.59
C SER A 48 -15.93 -4.07 3.71
N GLY A 49 -16.45 -4.38 4.90
CA GLY A 49 -15.65 -4.79 6.05
C GLY A 49 -14.99 -6.17 5.93
N ILE A 50 -15.48 -7.02 5.01
CA ILE A 50 -14.93 -8.35 4.74
C ILE A 50 -13.76 -8.25 3.75
N VAL A 51 -13.79 -7.28 2.85
CA VAL A 51 -12.78 -7.11 1.81
C VAL A 51 -11.53 -6.43 2.42
N PRO A 52 -10.35 -7.06 2.36
CA PRO A 52 -9.10 -6.42 2.77
C PRO A 52 -8.95 -5.05 2.09
N PHE A 53 -8.42 -4.06 2.81
CA PHE A 53 -8.28 -2.66 2.38
C PHE A 53 -9.56 -1.80 2.26
N LEU A 54 -10.77 -2.38 2.35
CA LEU A 54 -12.03 -1.60 2.37
C LEU A 54 -12.62 -1.41 3.78
N PHE A 55 -11.89 -1.79 4.83
CA PHE A 55 -12.35 -1.66 6.21
C PHE A 55 -12.63 -0.21 6.64
N TRP A 56 -11.94 0.80 6.07
CA TRP A 56 -12.20 2.21 6.38
C TRP A 56 -13.56 2.67 5.81
N LEU A 57 -13.96 2.11 4.66
CA LEU A 57 -15.28 2.32 4.07
C LEU A 57 -16.37 1.65 4.91
N ALA A 58 -16.09 0.45 5.45
CA ALA A 58 -16.99 -0.22 6.39
C ALA A 58 -17.31 0.62 7.62
N GLY A 59 -16.31 1.33 8.16
CA GLY A 59 -16.46 2.20 9.32
C GLY A 59 -17.31 3.44 9.02
N THR A 60 -17.01 4.14 7.93
CA THR A 60 -17.75 5.35 7.54
C THR A 60 -19.21 5.04 7.18
N LEU A 61 -19.45 4.03 6.33
CA LEU A 61 -20.80 3.61 5.96
C LEU A 61 -21.54 3.00 7.16
N GLY A 62 -20.85 2.25 8.01
CA GLY A 62 -21.41 1.69 9.23
C GLY A 62 -21.88 2.77 10.22
N LEU A 63 -21.09 3.83 10.39
CA LEU A 63 -21.47 4.98 11.21
C LEU A 63 -22.72 5.70 10.67
N LEU A 64 -22.75 5.96 9.36
CA LEU A 64 -23.91 6.59 8.72
C LEU A 64 -25.16 5.70 8.84
N ALA A 65 -25.01 4.39 8.60
CA ALA A 65 -26.09 3.42 8.75
C ALA A 65 -26.64 3.39 10.17
N LEU A 66 -25.77 3.43 11.19
CA LEU A 66 -26.14 3.48 12.60
C LEU A 66 -26.95 4.74 12.91
N ILE A 67 -26.46 5.92 12.53
CA ILE A 67 -27.12 7.20 12.81
C ILE A 67 -28.50 7.25 12.14
N LEU A 68 -28.57 6.96 10.83
CA LEU A 68 -29.83 7.00 10.08
C LEU A 68 -30.83 5.95 10.59
N GLY A 69 -30.35 4.78 11.01
CA GLY A 69 -31.18 3.72 11.58
C GLY A 69 -31.78 4.10 12.92
N LEU A 70 -31.00 4.73 13.81
CA LEU A 70 -31.49 5.24 15.09
C LEU A 70 -32.53 6.36 14.90
N VAL A 71 -32.29 7.30 13.96
CA VAL A 71 -33.25 8.36 13.63
C VAL A 71 -34.52 7.78 13.00
N GLY A 72 -34.38 6.83 12.06
CA GLY A 72 -35.51 6.12 11.44
C GLY A 72 -36.36 5.37 12.48
N ARG A 73 -35.71 4.68 13.44
CA ARG A 73 -36.39 4.03 14.57
C ARG A 73 -37.14 5.03 15.43
N SER A 74 -36.55 6.20 15.71
CA SER A 74 -37.21 7.26 16.49
C SER A 74 -38.45 7.81 15.78
N ARG A 75 -38.39 8.03 14.46
CA ARG A 75 -39.55 8.46 13.66
C ARG A 75 -40.67 7.42 13.65
N ALA A 76 -40.32 6.13 13.53
CA ALA A 76 -41.31 5.08 13.58
C ALA A 76 -41.98 4.97 14.97
N LYS A 77 -41.24 5.22 16.06
CA LYS A 77 -41.84 5.31 17.40
C LYS A 77 -42.85 6.46 17.54
N ARG A 78 -42.69 7.55 16.79
CA ARG A 78 -43.58 8.73 16.81
C ARG A 78 -44.79 8.61 15.86
N GLY A 79 -44.89 7.51 15.12
CA GLY A 79 -45.94 7.32 14.11
C GLY A 79 -45.69 8.05 12.78
N ASP A 80 -44.53 8.71 12.61
CA ASP A 80 -44.17 9.39 11.36
C ASP A 80 -43.67 8.43 10.27
N ALA A 81 -43.32 7.19 10.64
CA ALA A 81 -42.81 6.16 9.75
C ALA A 81 -43.37 4.78 10.15
N THR A 82 -43.41 3.85 9.21
CA THR A 82 -43.99 2.51 9.42
C THR A 82 -42.95 1.39 9.35
N ASN A 83 -41.70 1.68 8.94
CA ASN A 83 -40.65 0.70 8.68
C ASN A 83 -39.63 0.52 9.83
N LYS A 84 -40.11 0.41 11.08
CA LYS A 84 -39.25 0.28 12.27
C LYS A 84 -38.23 -0.87 12.15
N GLY A 85 -38.65 -2.04 11.66
CA GLY A 85 -37.79 -3.21 11.50
C GLY A 85 -36.60 -2.92 10.58
N VAL A 86 -36.87 -2.33 9.41
CA VAL A 86 -35.85 -1.94 8.42
C VAL A 86 -34.81 -1.00 9.03
N ALA A 87 -35.27 0.03 9.76
CA ALA A 87 -34.37 0.99 10.41
C ALA A 87 -33.51 0.34 11.51
N VAL A 88 -34.05 -0.62 12.26
CA VAL A 88 -33.30 -1.36 13.29
C VAL A 88 -32.28 -2.30 12.66
N THR A 89 -32.65 -3.04 11.62
CA THR A 89 -31.72 -3.93 10.90
C THR A 89 -30.56 -3.13 10.30
N GLY A 90 -30.85 -1.98 9.65
CA GLY A 90 -29.81 -1.09 9.15
C GLY A 90 -28.87 -0.57 10.24
N ALA A 91 -29.40 -0.21 11.41
CA ALA A 91 -28.58 0.18 12.55
C ALA A 91 -27.66 -0.95 13.05
N ILE A 92 -28.18 -2.19 13.15
CA ILE A 92 -27.41 -3.36 13.58
C ILE A 92 -26.28 -3.65 12.59
N LEU A 93 -26.58 -3.63 11.28
CA LEU A 93 -25.55 -3.77 10.24
C LEU A 93 -24.53 -2.64 10.29
N GLY A 94 -24.94 -1.43 10.67
CA GLY A 94 -24.03 -0.31 10.92
C GLY A 94 -23.04 -0.59 12.05
N VAL A 95 -23.52 -1.12 13.18
CA VAL A 95 -22.65 -1.56 14.30
C VAL A 95 -21.70 -2.67 13.85
N LEU A 96 -22.18 -3.65 13.10
CA LEU A 96 -21.33 -4.71 12.56
C LEU A 96 -20.24 -4.14 11.64
N GLY A 97 -20.58 -3.22 10.73
CA GLY A 97 -19.61 -2.54 9.86
C GLY A 97 -18.55 -1.77 10.65
N LEU A 98 -18.93 -1.11 11.75
CA LEU A 98 -17.98 -0.45 12.65
C LEU A 98 -17.04 -1.45 13.33
N ILE A 99 -17.54 -2.57 13.82
CA ILE A 99 -16.71 -3.62 14.43
C ILE A 99 -15.74 -4.19 13.40
N LEU A 100 -16.22 -4.53 12.21
CA LEU A 100 -15.38 -5.02 11.11
C LEU A 100 -14.31 -4.00 10.71
N SER A 101 -14.64 -2.71 10.72
CA SER A 101 -13.68 -1.63 10.47
C SER A 101 -12.55 -1.63 11.49
N VAL A 102 -12.87 -1.66 12.78
CA VAL A 102 -11.89 -1.67 13.87
C VAL A 102 -11.02 -2.92 13.82
N VAL A 103 -11.62 -4.09 13.60
CA VAL A 103 -10.86 -5.35 13.44
C VAL A 103 -9.93 -5.27 12.24
N GLY A 104 -10.39 -4.75 11.10
CA GLY A 104 -9.57 -4.56 9.90
C GLY A 104 -8.38 -3.64 10.13
N VAL A 105 -8.58 -2.54 10.87
CA VAL A 105 -7.49 -1.63 11.29
C VAL A 105 -6.46 -2.38 12.13
N ILE A 106 -6.89 -3.10 13.18
CA ILE A 106 -5.99 -3.83 14.09
C ILE A 106 -5.18 -4.88 13.33
N LEU A 107 -5.83 -5.71 12.51
CA LEU A 107 -5.16 -6.74 11.72
C LEU A 107 -4.15 -6.14 10.74
N THR A 108 -4.49 -5.01 10.10
CA THR A 108 -3.58 -4.31 9.20
C THR A 108 -2.34 -3.81 9.94
N PHE A 109 -2.51 -3.15 11.09
CA PHE A 109 -1.37 -2.65 11.87
C PHE A 109 -0.50 -3.77 12.43
N MET A 110 -1.08 -4.89 12.86
CA MET A 110 -0.32 -6.06 13.30
C MET A 110 0.51 -6.63 12.14
N PHE A 111 -0.12 -6.87 10.98
CA PHE A 111 0.56 -7.42 9.82
C PHE A 111 1.67 -6.49 9.30
N VAL A 112 1.36 -5.20 9.12
CA VAL A 112 2.35 -4.20 8.69
C VAL A 112 3.49 -4.09 9.70
N GLY A 113 3.20 -4.10 11.00
CA GLY A 113 4.22 -4.04 12.03
C GLY A 113 5.17 -5.24 12.01
N ASP A 114 4.65 -6.44 11.76
CA ASP A 114 5.48 -7.64 11.66
C ASP A 114 6.30 -7.65 10.36
N VAL A 115 5.71 -7.26 9.24
CA VAL A 115 6.45 -7.10 7.96
C VAL A 115 7.57 -6.07 8.09
N VAL A 116 7.32 -4.91 8.71
CA VAL A 116 8.34 -3.87 8.92
C VAL A 116 9.48 -4.38 9.78
N LYS A 117 9.19 -5.13 10.86
CA LYS A 117 10.24 -5.73 11.70
C LYS A 117 11.07 -6.75 10.93
N ASP A 118 10.44 -7.58 10.10
CA ASP A 118 11.14 -8.58 9.32
C ASP A 118 12.02 -7.93 8.26
N VAL A 119 11.53 -6.90 7.57
CA VAL A 119 12.32 -6.09 6.62
C VAL A 119 13.50 -5.43 7.32
N ALA A 120 13.26 -4.75 8.45
CA ALA A 120 14.31 -4.05 9.21
C ALA A 120 15.40 -4.99 9.75
N LYS A 121 15.05 -6.24 10.07
CA LYS A 121 16.05 -7.24 10.44
C LYS A 121 16.85 -7.69 9.22
N SER A 122 16.19 -7.96 8.10
CA SER A 122 16.86 -8.38 6.86
C SER A 122 17.74 -7.31 6.23
N SER A 123 17.38 -6.03 6.40
CA SER A 123 18.03 -4.89 5.75
C SER A 123 19.39 -4.54 6.32
N THR A 124 19.60 -4.78 7.61
CA THR A 124 20.85 -4.43 8.30
C THR A 124 21.82 -5.60 8.30
N PRO A 125 23.09 -5.41 7.90
CA PRO A 125 24.05 -6.49 7.89
C PRO A 125 24.57 -6.85 9.29
N LYS A 126 24.85 -8.13 9.49
CA LYS A 126 25.40 -8.70 10.72
C LYS A 126 26.83 -8.26 11.01
N GLN A 127 27.61 -7.96 9.96
CA GLN A 127 29.02 -7.56 10.02
C GLN A 127 29.25 -6.34 9.15
N GLY A 128 30.00 -5.37 9.67
CA GLY A 128 30.04 -3.99 9.17
C GLY A 128 28.87 -3.15 9.69
N PRO A 129 28.59 -3.11 11.01
CA PRO A 129 27.43 -2.38 11.51
C PRO A 129 27.60 -0.87 11.31
N VAL A 130 26.46 -0.20 11.18
CA VAL A 130 26.27 1.26 11.12
C VAL A 130 27.34 2.02 11.94
N GLY A 131 28.25 2.70 11.23
CA GLY A 131 29.22 3.63 11.82
C GLY A 131 30.69 3.19 11.84
N LYS A 132 31.05 2.01 11.31
CA LYS A 132 32.46 1.68 11.04
C LYS A 132 32.66 1.09 9.64
N PRO A 133 33.52 1.69 8.81
CA PRO A 133 33.82 1.16 7.49
C PRO A 133 34.58 -0.17 7.59
N LEU A 134 34.33 -1.04 6.61
CA LEU A 134 35.00 -2.33 6.42
C LEU A 134 36.36 -2.15 5.72
N ALA A 135 37.26 -3.11 5.88
CA ALA A 135 38.52 -3.11 5.13
C ALA A 135 38.38 -3.82 3.79
N ALA A 136 39.34 -3.59 2.89
CA ALA A 136 39.42 -4.30 1.61
C ALA A 136 39.35 -5.83 1.78
N GLY A 137 38.41 -6.46 1.07
CA GLY A 137 38.18 -7.90 1.10
C GLY A 137 37.27 -8.39 2.22
N ASP A 138 36.90 -7.53 3.18
CA ASP A 138 35.90 -7.86 4.18
C ASP A 138 34.50 -7.92 3.54
N THR A 139 33.67 -8.81 4.08
CA THR A 139 32.33 -9.10 3.56
C THR A 139 31.25 -8.62 4.53
N ALA A 140 30.33 -7.80 4.04
CA ALA A 140 29.08 -7.50 4.71
C ALA A 140 28.07 -8.63 4.42
N VAL A 141 27.36 -9.11 5.44
CA VAL A 141 26.37 -10.20 5.30
C VAL A 141 25.03 -9.75 5.87
N TYR A 142 24.01 -9.72 5.03
CA TYR A 142 22.63 -9.42 5.40
C TYR A 142 21.91 -10.65 5.95
N ASP A 143 20.89 -10.42 6.78
CA ASP A 143 20.12 -11.47 7.45
C ASP A 143 19.35 -12.37 6.45
N ASP A 144 19.06 -11.86 5.25
CA ASP A 144 18.39 -12.58 4.17
C ASP A 144 19.33 -13.51 3.36
N GLY A 145 20.64 -13.45 3.62
CA GLY A 145 21.67 -14.27 2.98
C GLY A 145 22.36 -13.60 1.79
N LEU A 146 22.05 -12.34 1.47
CA LEU A 146 22.85 -11.55 0.55
C LEU A 146 24.17 -11.15 1.24
N SER A 147 25.27 -11.18 0.51
CA SER A 147 26.56 -10.65 0.98
C SER A 147 27.21 -9.76 -0.07
N VAL A 148 28.00 -8.80 0.42
CA VAL A 148 28.72 -7.83 -0.41
C VAL A 148 30.18 -7.79 0.03
N THR A 149 31.08 -7.88 -0.93
CA THR A 149 32.53 -7.78 -0.71
C THR A 149 33.12 -6.76 -1.67
N VAL A 150 33.94 -5.84 -1.18
CA VAL A 150 34.70 -4.89 -2.02
C VAL A 150 36.18 -5.26 -1.98
N SER A 151 36.79 -5.45 -3.15
CA SER A 151 38.20 -5.81 -3.26
C SER A 151 39.14 -4.67 -2.87
N ALA A 152 40.42 -5.00 -2.62
CA ALA A 152 41.46 -3.98 -2.57
C ALA A 152 41.52 -3.17 -3.88
N PRO A 153 41.77 -1.85 -3.80
CA PRO A 153 41.84 -1.00 -4.97
C PRO A 153 43.11 -1.31 -5.77
N LYS A 154 42.99 -1.24 -7.09
CA LYS A 154 44.11 -1.40 -8.03
C LYS A 154 44.20 -0.17 -8.90
N LYS A 155 45.41 0.34 -9.16
CA LYS A 155 45.58 1.43 -10.11
C LYS A 155 45.02 1.04 -11.47
N TYR A 156 44.24 1.94 -12.05
CA TYR A 156 43.56 1.78 -13.31
C TYR A 156 44.07 2.81 -14.30
N SER A 157 44.16 2.43 -15.57
CA SER A 157 44.48 3.34 -16.67
C SER A 157 43.24 3.46 -17.55
N PRO A 158 42.47 4.56 -17.42
CA PRO A 158 41.30 4.78 -18.25
C PRO A 158 41.65 4.81 -19.74
N SER A 159 40.75 4.30 -20.58
CA SER A 159 40.86 4.39 -22.04
C SER A 159 40.58 5.80 -22.55
N ASP A 160 40.93 6.06 -23.81
CA ASP A 160 40.62 7.34 -24.47
C ASP A 160 39.11 7.62 -24.60
N THR A 161 38.28 6.59 -24.42
CA THR A 161 36.81 6.69 -24.45
C THR A 161 36.18 6.72 -23.06
N ALA A 162 37.00 6.68 -22.00
CA ALA A 162 36.51 6.71 -20.63
C ALA A 162 35.84 8.05 -20.30
N VAL A 163 34.75 7.98 -19.53
CA VAL A 163 34.03 9.14 -19.02
C VAL A 163 34.20 9.20 -17.51
N GLY A 164 34.31 10.41 -16.95
CA GLY A 164 34.41 10.62 -15.49
C GLY A 164 35.83 10.76 -14.94
N HIS A 165 36.86 10.65 -15.79
CA HIS A 165 38.26 10.86 -15.36
C HIS A 165 38.74 12.29 -15.62
N THR A 166 39.41 12.90 -14.63
CA THR A 166 40.01 14.24 -14.74
C THR A 166 41.51 14.14 -14.99
N ALA A 167 42.03 14.91 -15.95
CA ALA A 167 43.47 14.94 -16.21
C ALA A 167 44.28 15.36 -14.96
N GLY A 168 45.27 14.54 -14.59
CA GLY A 168 46.11 14.75 -13.40
C GLY A 168 45.64 14.03 -12.14
N ASN A 169 44.44 13.47 -12.15
CA ASN A 169 43.97 12.55 -11.11
C ASN A 169 44.53 11.13 -11.32
N VAL A 170 44.35 10.27 -10.32
CA VAL A 170 44.71 8.85 -10.39
C VAL A 170 43.44 8.02 -10.32
N ALA A 171 43.25 7.10 -11.26
CA ALA A 171 42.11 6.20 -11.27
C ALA A 171 42.43 4.93 -10.47
N TYR A 172 41.47 4.48 -9.66
CA TYR A 172 41.55 3.23 -8.92
C TYR A 172 40.30 2.38 -9.19
N GLN A 173 40.52 1.11 -9.50
CA GLN A 173 39.50 0.11 -9.77
C GLN A 173 39.28 -0.78 -8.56
N VAL A 174 38.02 -1.10 -8.29
CA VAL A 174 37.59 -2.07 -7.27
C VAL A 174 36.60 -3.06 -7.89
N THR A 175 36.53 -4.27 -7.35
CA THR A 175 35.52 -5.25 -7.69
C THR A 175 34.55 -5.37 -6.53
N VAL A 176 33.27 -5.14 -6.79
CA VAL A 176 32.18 -5.42 -5.86
C VAL A 176 31.59 -6.78 -6.22
N THR A 177 31.56 -7.68 -5.25
CA THR A 177 31.02 -9.03 -5.39
C THR A 177 29.75 -9.13 -4.56
N LEU A 178 28.64 -9.52 -5.19
CA LEU A 178 27.39 -9.82 -4.53
C LEU A 178 27.12 -11.32 -4.63
N GLU A 179 26.94 -11.98 -3.50
CA GLU A 179 26.61 -13.41 -3.43
C GLU A 179 25.29 -13.61 -2.70
N ASN A 180 24.39 -14.40 -3.30
CA ASN A 180 23.12 -14.75 -2.68
C ASN A 180 23.18 -16.17 -2.12
N THR A 181 23.44 -16.30 -0.82
CA THR A 181 23.37 -17.57 -0.09
C THR A 181 21.97 -17.86 0.48
N GLY A 182 21.05 -16.94 0.29
CA GLY A 182 19.66 -17.01 0.73
C GLY A 182 18.82 -17.99 -0.10
N LYS A 183 17.53 -18.08 0.27
CA LYS A 183 16.57 -19.00 -0.39
C LYS A 183 15.70 -18.34 -1.45
N LYS A 184 15.66 -17.00 -1.48
CA LYS A 184 14.88 -16.21 -2.44
C LYS A 184 15.82 -15.51 -3.40
N LYS A 185 15.32 -15.10 -4.57
CA LYS A 185 16.08 -14.20 -5.46
C LYS A 185 16.34 -12.87 -4.74
N ALA A 186 17.56 -12.36 -4.85
CA ALA A 186 17.92 -11.02 -4.38
C ALA A 186 17.72 -10.03 -5.51
N ASP A 187 17.08 -8.90 -5.23
CA ASP A 187 16.91 -7.81 -6.19
C ASP A 187 18.11 -6.87 -6.09
N THR A 188 18.66 -6.48 -7.22
CA THR A 188 19.76 -5.51 -7.33
C THR A 188 19.44 -4.43 -8.36
N THR A 189 18.17 -4.28 -8.72
CA THR A 189 17.70 -3.33 -9.74
C THR A 189 18.00 -1.89 -9.36
N LEU A 190 17.94 -1.54 -8.07
CA LEU A 190 18.28 -0.20 -7.56
C LEU A 190 19.62 -0.20 -6.81
N PHE A 191 20.56 -1.05 -7.23
CA PHE A 191 21.93 -1.02 -6.73
C PHE A 191 22.54 0.36 -6.94
N THR A 192 23.16 0.90 -5.89
CA THR A 192 23.88 2.18 -5.91
C THR A 192 25.24 2.05 -5.27
N THR A 193 26.15 2.92 -5.71
CA THR A 193 27.50 2.99 -5.19
C THR A 193 28.01 4.42 -5.29
N ASP A 194 28.75 4.84 -4.27
CA ASP A 194 29.35 6.15 -4.16
C ASP A 194 30.79 6.00 -3.67
N ALA A 195 31.64 6.98 -3.96
CA ALA A 195 33.00 6.99 -3.45
C ALA A 195 33.48 8.38 -3.03
N ARG A 196 34.34 8.41 -2.01
CA ARG A 196 35.04 9.60 -1.51
C ARG A 196 36.52 9.31 -1.35
N ALA A 197 37.38 10.25 -1.72
CA ALA A 197 38.82 10.09 -1.69
C ALA A 197 39.51 11.09 -0.75
N GLY A 198 40.52 10.56 -0.05
CA GLY A 198 41.41 11.30 0.83
C GLY A 198 40.76 11.79 2.13
N ALA A 199 41.59 12.37 3.01
CA ALA A 199 41.17 12.77 4.37
C ALA A 199 40.05 13.82 4.44
N LYS A 200 39.78 14.53 3.33
CA LYS A 200 38.69 15.51 3.24
C LYS A 200 37.36 14.90 2.76
N GLY A 201 37.35 13.64 2.35
CA GLY A 201 36.17 12.97 1.80
C GLY A 201 35.70 13.60 0.49
N THR A 202 36.62 14.03 -0.39
CA THR A 202 36.27 14.62 -1.68
C THR A 202 35.55 13.59 -2.54
N LYS A 203 34.41 13.91 -3.15
CA LYS A 203 33.72 12.99 -4.05
C LYS A 203 34.69 12.46 -5.12
N ALA A 204 34.77 11.14 -5.25
CA ALA A 204 35.50 10.46 -6.31
C ALA A 204 34.49 10.02 -7.37
N GLU A 205 34.60 10.57 -8.57
CA GLU A 205 33.63 10.32 -9.63
C GLU A 205 33.80 8.90 -10.19
N GLU A 206 32.70 8.19 -10.44
CA GLU A 206 32.75 6.89 -11.09
C GLU A 206 33.22 7.05 -12.54
N ILE A 207 34.16 6.21 -12.95
CA ILE A 207 34.69 6.15 -14.31
C ILE A 207 33.92 5.06 -15.07
N ILE A 208 33.25 5.46 -16.14
CA ILE A 208 32.59 4.56 -17.07
C ILE A 208 33.50 4.31 -18.26
N ASP A 209 33.92 3.05 -18.43
CA ASP A 209 34.91 2.66 -19.44
C ASP A 209 34.72 1.21 -19.89
N GLY A 210 33.97 1.01 -20.98
CA GLY A 210 33.69 -0.30 -21.55
C GLY A 210 32.93 -1.23 -20.59
N LYS A 211 33.64 -2.15 -19.94
CA LYS A 211 33.09 -3.08 -18.92
C LYS A 211 33.29 -2.60 -17.48
N VAL A 212 33.97 -1.46 -17.30
CA VAL A 212 34.19 -0.82 -16.01
C VAL A 212 33.11 0.22 -15.79
N GLY A 213 32.54 0.19 -14.59
CA GLY A 213 31.40 1.00 -14.16
C GLY A 213 30.05 0.31 -14.40
N GLY A 214 28.99 0.97 -13.94
CA GLY A 214 27.61 0.52 -14.07
C GLY A 214 27.11 -0.30 -12.88
N SER A 215 25.98 -1.00 -13.09
CA SER A 215 25.25 -1.68 -12.03
C SER A 215 25.02 -3.16 -12.34
N PRO A 216 25.09 -4.06 -11.33
CA PRO A 216 24.62 -5.43 -11.45
C PRO A 216 23.08 -5.43 -11.58
N SER A 217 22.56 -5.18 -12.77
CA SER A 217 21.10 -5.08 -13.00
C SER A 217 20.39 -6.44 -12.85
N GLY A 218 19.21 -6.45 -12.23
CA GLY A 218 18.28 -7.58 -12.25
C GLY A 218 18.23 -8.35 -10.93
N HIS A 219 18.29 -9.69 -11.01
CA HIS A 219 18.14 -10.55 -9.84
C HIS A 219 19.27 -11.56 -9.73
N ILE A 220 19.78 -11.75 -8.50
CA ILE A 220 20.75 -12.81 -8.17
C ILE A 220 19.97 -14.00 -7.62
N LEU A 221 20.02 -15.14 -8.32
CA LEU A 221 19.36 -16.37 -7.86
C LEU A 221 20.07 -16.98 -6.64
N PRO A 222 19.37 -17.78 -5.82
CA PRO A 222 19.99 -18.56 -4.75
C PRO A 222 21.21 -19.36 -5.22
N GLY A 223 22.31 -19.25 -4.46
CA GLY A 223 23.59 -19.88 -4.74
C GLY A 223 24.36 -19.27 -5.93
N LYS A 224 23.98 -18.09 -6.40
CA LYS A 224 24.68 -17.37 -7.47
C LYS A 224 25.44 -16.17 -6.94
N THR A 225 26.48 -15.82 -7.70
CA THR A 225 27.36 -14.69 -7.44
C THR A 225 27.39 -13.82 -8.69
N VAL A 226 27.34 -12.51 -8.49
CA VAL A 226 27.52 -11.49 -9.52
C VAL A 226 28.66 -10.58 -9.09
N THR A 227 29.49 -10.18 -10.04
CA THR A 227 30.56 -9.21 -9.83
C THR A 227 30.37 -8.02 -10.73
N VAL A 228 30.58 -6.82 -10.18
CA VAL A 228 30.69 -5.57 -10.93
C VAL A 228 32.06 -4.97 -10.68
N THR A 229 32.64 -4.42 -11.73
CA THR A 229 33.97 -3.82 -11.69
C THR A 229 33.79 -2.32 -11.84
N LEU A 230 34.14 -1.57 -10.80
CA LEU A 230 33.97 -0.12 -10.72
C LEU A 230 35.34 0.53 -10.75
N ALA A 231 35.42 1.76 -11.24
CA ALA A 231 36.62 2.58 -11.10
C ALA A 231 36.24 4.00 -10.68
N TYR A 232 37.11 4.64 -9.92
CA TYR A 232 36.88 5.96 -9.35
C TYR A 232 38.04 6.90 -9.65
N ASP A 233 37.71 8.13 -9.99
CA ASP A 233 38.64 9.23 -10.22
C ASP A 233 39.03 9.89 -8.89
N THR A 234 40.29 9.76 -8.50
CA THR A 234 40.76 10.25 -7.19
C THR A 234 41.73 11.42 -7.34
N PRO A 235 41.61 12.48 -6.53
CA PRO A 235 42.58 13.57 -6.52
C PRO A 235 44.01 13.06 -6.29
N PRO A 236 45.04 13.69 -6.89
CA PRO A 236 46.41 13.28 -6.69
C PRO A 236 46.78 13.31 -5.19
N ALA A 237 47.63 12.36 -4.78
CA ALA A 237 48.08 12.16 -3.39
C ALA A 237 47.00 11.73 -2.37
N SER A 238 45.81 11.32 -2.84
CA SER A 238 44.84 10.62 -1.99
C SER A 238 45.46 9.33 -1.43
N LYS A 239 45.27 9.07 -0.13
CA LYS A 239 45.78 7.87 0.56
C LYS A 239 44.67 6.85 0.88
N THR A 240 43.42 7.28 0.78
CA THR A 240 42.23 6.50 1.10
C THR A 240 41.17 6.71 0.03
N LEU A 241 40.34 5.70 -0.17
CA LEU A 241 39.15 5.69 -0.99
C LEU A 241 38.05 4.98 -0.21
N ASP A 242 37.08 5.74 0.25
CA ASP A 242 35.90 5.24 0.94
C ASP A 242 34.85 4.89 -0.11
N VAL A 243 34.54 3.61 -0.28
CA VAL A 243 33.54 3.11 -1.24
C VAL A 243 32.30 2.70 -0.46
N SER A 244 31.17 3.25 -0.84
CA SER A 244 29.87 2.93 -0.26
C SER A 244 29.04 2.14 -1.26
N VAL A 245 28.35 1.10 -0.79
CA VAL A 245 27.54 0.20 -1.62
C VAL A 245 26.21 -0.06 -0.93
N SER A 246 25.12 0.18 -1.66
CA SER A 246 23.77 -0.25 -1.29
C SER A 246 23.26 -1.24 -2.35
N PRO A 247 22.98 -2.51 -1.98
CA PRO A 247 22.51 -3.51 -2.92
C PRO A 247 21.15 -3.20 -3.57
N ASP A 248 20.22 -2.62 -2.80
CA ASP A 248 18.88 -2.22 -3.19
C ASP A 248 18.28 -1.28 -2.12
N ILE A 249 17.11 -0.69 -2.38
CA ILE A 249 16.40 0.24 -1.46
C ILE A 249 16.02 -0.37 -0.10
N LEU A 250 16.01 -1.70 0.00
CA LEU A 250 15.68 -2.41 1.22
C LEU A 250 16.90 -2.74 2.06
N HIS A 251 18.13 -2.52 1.59
CA HIS A 251 19.36 -2.86 2.30
C HIS A 251 20.10 -1.60 2.72
N ASP A 252 20.56 -1.57 3.98
CA ASP A 252 21.37 -0.46 4.48
C ASP A 252 22.67 -0.35 3.69
N GLU A 253 23.10 0.88 3.41
CA GLU A 253 24.37 1.14 2.76
C GLU A 253 25.55 0.75 3.65
N ILE A 254 26.60 0.19 3.04
CA ILE A 254 27.83 -0.20 3.74
C ILE A 254 29.03 0.50 3.12
N GLU A 255 29.94 0.94 3.99
CA GLU A 255 31.16 1.65 3.61
C GLU A 255 32.39 0.75 3.76
N TRP A 256 33.33 0.86 2.83
CA TRP A 256 34.67 0.27 2.88
C TRP A 256 35.73 1.37 2.82
N ASP A 257 36.62 1.44 3.82
CA ASP A 257 37.77 2.34 3.85
C ASP A 257 38.97 1.63 3.22
N LEU A 258 39.27 1.99 1.98
CA LEU A 258 40.29 1.35 1.16
C LEU A 258 41.58 2.18 1.13
N LYS A 259 42.72 1.53 1.39
CA LYS A 259 44.05 2.17 1.29
C LYS A 259 44.54 2.20 -0.17
N LEU A 260 45.03 3.36 -0.64
CA LEU A 260 45.49 3.64 -2.01
C LEU A 260 47.01 3.58 -2.24
#